data_AF-A0A963NLV2-F1
#
_entry.id   AF-A0A963NLV2-F1
#
_cell.length_a   1.000
_cell.length_b   1.000
_cell.length_c   1.000
_cell.angle_alpha   90.00
_cell.angle_beta   90.00
_cell.angle_gamma   90.00
#
_symmetry.space_group_name_H-M   'P 1'
#
loop_
_entity.id
_entity.type
_entity.pdbx_description
1 polymer ?
#
loop_
_entity_poly.entity_id
_entity_poly.type
_entity_poly.pdbx_seq_one_letter_code
_entity_poly.pdbx_strand_id
1 'polypeptide(L)' 'MTPLTLKSYQQTALDALTAFARAAERKGPALAFAEQAGHPYNPDAFGAELPCVCLRIPTGGGKTVLAAHAVPL' A
#
# COMPACT_ATOMS: atom_id res chain seq x y z
N MET A 1 -13.89 20.94 -13.17
CA MET A 1 -13.65 19.49 -13.12
C MET A 1 -14.09 19.00 -11.75
N THR A 2 -14.96 18.00 -11.68
CA THR A 2 -15.38 17.43 -10.39
C THR A 2 -14.26 16.51 -9.89
N PRO A 3 -13.68 16.75 -8.69
CA PRO A 3 -12.64 15.89 -8.17
C PRO A 3 -13.20 14.48 -7.93
N LEU A 4 -12.49 13.47 -8.42
CA LEU A 4 -12.83 12.07 -8.18
C LEU A 4 -12.58 11.77 -6.71
N THR A 5 -13.63 11.65 -5.90
CA THR A 5 -13.49 11.36 -4.48
C THR A 5 -13.28 9.86 -4.27
N LEU A 6 -12.32 9.50 -3.41
CA LEU A 6 -12.06 8.10 -3.06
C LEU A 6 -13.22 7.51 -2.25
N LYS A 7 -13.56 6.26 -2.55
CA LYS A 7 -14.42 5.44 -1.71
C LYS A 7 -13.68 5.05 -0.43
N SER A 8 -14.42 4.71 0.63
CA SER A 8 -13.84 4.34 1.93
C SER A 8 -12.77 3.25 1.82
N TYR A 9 -13.03 2.15 1.11
CA TYR A 9 -12.06 1.07 0.93
C TYR A 9 -10.80 1.50 0.15
N GLN A 10 -10.92 2.50 -0.74
CA GLN A 10 -9.77 3.05 -1.46
C GLN A 10 -8.91 3.88 -0.51
N GLN A 11 -9.54 4.73 0.31
CA GLN A 11 -8.84 5.51 1.32
C GLN A 11 -8.14 4.59 2.34
N THR A 12 -8.86 3.59 2.88
CA THR A 12 -8.27 2.61 3.82
C THR A 12 -7.08 1.87 3.21
N ALA A 13 -7.10 1.56 1.91
CA ALA A 13 -5.96 0.94 1.25
C ALA A 13 -4.74 1.88 1.15
N LEU A 14 -4.94 3.18 0.87
CA LEU A 14 -3.85 4.16 0.88
C LEU A 14 -3.32 4.44 2.28
N ASP A 15 -4.19 4.47 3.30
CA ASP A 15 -3.79 4.65 4.69
C ASP A 15 -2.91 3.48 5.13
N ALA A 16 -3.30 2.26 4.80
CA ALA A 16 -2.51 1.05 5.05
C ALA A 16 -1.17 1.08 4.29
N LEU A 17 -1.15 1.47 3.02
CA LEU A 17 0.09 1.62 2.26
C LEU A 17 1.02 2.65 2.91
N THR A 18 0.46 3.79 3.34
CA THR A 18 1.22 4.87 3.99
C THR A 18 1.82 4.42 5.32
N ALA A 19 1.06 3.70 6.13
CA ALA A 19 1.53 3.12 7.39
C ALA A 19 2.70 2.16 7.15
N PHE A 20 2.57 1.27 6.16
CA PHE A 20 3.61 0.33 5.79
C PHE A 20 4.87 1.05 5.28
N ALA A 21 4.73 1.98 4.33
CA ALA A 21 5.86 2.69 3.75
C ALA A 21 6.69 3.42 4.81
N ARG A 22 6.02 4.16 5.70
CA ARG A 22 6.66 4.86 6.83
C ARG A 22 7.36 3.90 7.78
N ALA A 23 6.75 2.75 8.06
CA ALA A 23 7.36 1.74 8.91
C ALA A 23 8.56 1.09 8.23
N ALA A 24 8.45 0.72 6.95
CA ALA A 24 9.50 0.09 6.17
C ALA A 24 10.74 0.98 6.05
N GLU A 25 10.56 2.29 5.90
CA GLU A 25 11.65 3.27 5.90
C GLU A 25 12.47 3.25 7.21
N ARG A 26 11.81 3.06 8.36
CA ARG A 26 12.48 3.12 9.68
C ARG A 26 13.13 1.81 10.12
N LYS A 27 12.53 0.66 9.80
CA LYS A 27 12.94 -0.65 10.35
C LYS A 27 13.03 -1.77 9.31
N GLY A 28 12.86 -1.45 8.04
CA GLY A 28 12.90 -2.39 6.93
C GLY A 28 11.55 -3.06 6.61
N PRO A 29 11.40 -3.61 5.39
CA PRO A 29 10.13 -4.15 4.90
C PRO A 29 9.59 -5.32 5.73
N ALA A 30 10.47 -6.22 6.17
CA ALA A 30 10.07 -7.45 6.84
C ALA A 30 9.36 -7.19 8.17
N LEU A 31 9.98 -6.36 9.04
CA LEU A 31 9.39 -5.99 10.32
C LEU A 31 8.14 -5.12 10.14
N ALA A 32 8.16 -4.18 9.19
CA ALA A 32 7.01 -3.34 8.89
C ALA A 32 5.78 -4.14 8.44
N PHE A 33 5.99 -5.11 7.55
CA PHE A 33 4.91 -5.97 7.07
C PHE A 33 4.41 -6.91 8.17
N ALA A 34 5.31 -7.54 8.93
CA ALA A 34 4.93 -8.48 9.99
C ALA A 34 4.05 -7.82 11.08
N GLU A 35 4.40 -6.61 11.51
CA GLU A 35 3.61 -5.88 12.51
C GLU A 35 2.24 -5.45 11.98
N GLN A 36 2.14 -5.08 10.71
CA GLN A 36 0.89 -4.55 10.14
C GLN A 36 -0.04 -5.64 9.60
N ALA A 37 0.52 -6.68 8.96
CA ALA A 37 -0.22 -7.74 8.29
C ALA A 37 -0.31 -9.03 9.11
N GLY A 38 0.49 -9.19 10.17
CA GLY A 38 0.51 -10.40 10.99
C GLY A 38 1.07 -11.64 10.28
N HIS A 39 1.78 -11.45 9.17
CA HIS A 39 2.32 -12.52 8.33
C HIS A 39 3.79 -12.23 7.95
N PRO A 40 4.60 -13.27 7.65
CA PRO A 40 5.95 -13.06 7.13
C PRO A 40 5.94 -12.29 5.82
N TYR A 41 6.91 -11.39 5.66
CA TYR A 41 7.16 -10.70 4.40
C TYR A 41 7.78 -11.64 3.37
N ASN A 42 7.35 -11.54 2.10
CA ASN A 42 7.94 -12.30 1.00
C ASN A 42 8.91 -11.41 0.20
N PRO A 43 10.23 -11.68 0.24
CA PRO A 43 11.22 -10.92 -0.50
C PRO A 43 11.45 -11.40 -1.94
N ASP A 44 10.85 -12.52 -2.39
CA ASP A 44 11.22 -13.19 -3.65
C ASP A 44 11.02 -12.33 -4.91
N ALA A 45 10.07 -11.39 -4.86
CA ALA A 45 9.72 -10.58 -6.02
C ALA A 45 10.79 -9.52 -6.34
N PHE A 46 11.40 -8.91 -5.32
CA PHE A 46 12.24 -7.71 -5.47
C PHE A 46 13.45 -7.64 -4.52
N GLY A 47 13.68 -8.68 -3.72
CA GLY A 47 14.70 -8.72 -2.68
C GLY A 47 14.19 -8.24 -1.31
N ALA A 48 15.03 -8.43 -0.29
CA ALA A 48 14.69 -8.10 1.10
C ALA A 48 14.78 -6.60 1.43
N GLU A 49 15.54 -5.84 0.66
CA GLU A 49 15.77 -4.41 0.90
C GLU A 49 14.72 -3.51 0.25
N LEU A 50 14.13 -3.95 -0.87
CA LEU A 50 13.14 -3.18 -1.60
C LEU A 50 11.73 -3.45 -1.05
N PRO A 51 11.03 -2.46 -0.45
CA PRO A 51 9.68 -2.67 0.05
C PRO A 51 8.70 -2.91 -1.11
N CYS A 52 8.06 -4.08 -1.13
CA CYS A 52 7.07 -4.45 -2.12
C CYS A 52 5.87 -5.15 -1.47
N VAL A 53 4.67 -4.60 -1.66
CA VAL A 53 3.43 -5.15 -1.09
C VAL A 53 2.29 -5.06 -2.10
N CYS A 54 1.31 -5.95 -1.96
CA CYS A 54 0.10 -5.94 -2.78
C CYS A 54 -1.07 -5.33 -2.01
N LEU A 55 -1.81 -4.43 -2.67
CA LEU A 55 -3.09 -3.92 -2.17
C LEU A 55 -4.25 -4.76 -2.73
N ARG A 56 -5.09 -5.30 -1.85
CA ARG A 56 -6.23 -6.12 -2.25
C ARG A 56 -7.43 -5.23 -2.59
N ILE A 57 -7.65 -4.98 -3.88
CA ILE A 57 -8.76 -4.17 -4.40
C ILE A 57 -9.63 -5.04 -5.33
N PRO A 58 -10.97 -5.04 -5.18
CA PRO A 58 -11.83 -5.85 -6.04
C PRO A 58 -11.77 -5.44 -7.51
N THR A 59 -12.13 -6.36 -8.41
CA THR A 59 -12.35 -6.03 -9.83
C THR A 59 -13.44 -4.97 -9.95
N GLY A 60 -13.25 -3.99 -10.83
CA GLY A 60 -14.13 -2.81 -10.91
C GLY A 60 -13.96 -1.82 -9.74
N GLY A 61 -13.11 -2.11 -8.75
CA GLY A 61 -12.90 -1.28 -7.55
C GLY A 61 -12.14 0.03 -7.76
N GLY A 62 -11.89 0.44 -9.01
CA GLY A 62 -11.25 1.73 -9.32
C GLY A 62 -9.75 1.78 -8.98
N LYS A 63 -8.99 0.72 -9.28
CA LYS A 63 -7.53 0.65 -9.04
C LYS A 63 -6.76 1.83 -9.66
N THR A 64 -7.16 2.26 -10.86
CA THR A 64 -6.53 3.39 -11.56
C THR A 64 -6.75 4.72 -10.83
N VAL A 65 -7.98 4.99 -10.38
CA VAL A 65 -8.31 6.19 -9.61
C VAL A 65 -7.58 6.19 -8.26
N LEU A 66 -7.53 5.02 -7.60
CA LEU A 66 -6.76 4.82 -6.37
C LEU A 66 -5.28 5.15 -6.58
N ALA A 67 -4.65 4.58 -7.62
CA ALA A 67 -3.24 4.80 -7.90
C ALA A 67 -2.92 6.27 -8.21
N ALA A 68 -3.80 6.97 -8.95
CA ALA A 68 -3.65 8.39 -9.22
C ALA A 68 -3.68 9.27 -7.95
N HIS A 69 -4.39 8.83 -6.90
CA HIS A 69 -4.41 9.53 -5.61
C HIS A 69 -3.22 9.20 -4.71
N ALA A 70 -2.51 8.10 -4.97
CA ALA A 70 -1.38 7.68 -4.15
C ALA A 70 -0.15 8.57 -4.32
N VAL A 71 -0.08 9.32 -5.43
CA VAL A 71 1.02 10.23 -5.75
C VAL A 71 0.46 11.66 -5.81
N PRO A 72 0.75 12.53 -4.83
CA PRO A 72 0.35 13.92 -4.88
C PRO A 72 1.10 14.66 -6.02
N LEU A 73 0.42 15.64 -6.64
CA LEU A 73 0.99 16.54 -7.65
C LEU A 73 1.63 17.77 -7.00
#